data_AF-A0A447TST7-F1
#
_entry.id   AF-A0A447TST7-F1
#
_cell.length_a   1.000
_cell.length_b   1.000
_cell.length_c   1.000
_cell.angle_alpha   90.00
_cell.angle_beta   90.00
_cell.angle_gamma   90.00
#
_symmetry.space_group_name_H-M   'P 1'
#
loop_
_entity.id
_entity.type
_entity.pdbx_description
1 polymer ?
#
loop_
_entity_poly.entity_id
_entity_poly.type
_entity_poly.pdbx_seq_one_letter_code
_entity_poly.pdbx_strand_id
1 'polypeptide(L)'
;MILTPMRRYGAMILMLLTIAFSGEVLAKTHATQTSQKSHITETSYKQVSSKQEYSRNSAKSSSLPDLRKYPSGTPRKKAFLRTVMPYITSQNAAITADRNWLISKQYQNRWSPSETRAYERYREAL
;
A
#
# COMPACT_ATOMS: atom_id res chain seq x y z
N MET A 1 -0.34 13.32 -46.39
CA MET A 1 -1.49 12.91 -45.58
C MET A 1 -1.42 11.40 -45.40
N ILE A 2 -1.10 10.94 -44.19
CA ILE A 2 -0.90 9.52 -43.87
C ILE A 2 -2.27 8.84 -43.66
N LEU A 3 -2.42 7.68 -44.29
CA LEU A 3 -3.63 6.86 -44.41
C LEU A 3 -4.17 6.47 -43.02
N THR A 4 -5.37 6.96 -42.68
CA THR A 4 -6.12 6.65 -41.45
C THR A 4 -6.98 5.36 -41.41
N PRO A 5 -7.09 4.49 -42.44
CA PRO A 5 -8.02 3.36 -42.37
C PRO A 5 -7.52 2.20 -41.50
N MET A 6 -6.20 2.02 -41.36
CA MET A 6 -5.63 0.87 -40.63
C MET A 6 -5.88 0.89 -39.11
N ARG A 7 -6.18 2.05 -38.51
CA ARG A 7 -6.38 2.17 -37.05
C ARG A 7 -7.76 1.70 -36.57
N ARG A 8 -8.73 1.57 -37.48
CA ARG A 8 -10.11 1.18 -37.12
C ARG A 8 -10.24 -0.34 -36.94
N TYR A 9 -9.58 -1.12 -37.80
CA TYR A 9 -9.61 -2.58 -37.71
C TYR A 9 -8.93 -3.10 -36.44
N GLY A 10 -7.79 -2.50 -36.05
CA GLY A 10 -7.11 -2.88 -34.81
C GLY A 10 -7.97 -2.67 -33.56
N ALA A 11 -8.73 -1.57 -33.49
CA ALA A 11 -9.63 -1.30 -32.38
C ALA A 11 -10.83 -2.28 -32.33
N MET A 12 -11.39 -2.66 -33.48
CA MET A 12 -12.49 -3.64 -33.55
C MET A 12 -12.05 -5.03 -33.13
N ILE A 13 -10.85 -5.46 -33.54
CA ILE A 13 -10.27 -6.76 -33.14
C ILE A 13 -10.04 -6.79 -31.62
N LEU A 14 -9.48 -5.71 -31.06
CA LEU A 14 -9.25 -5.58 -29.62
C LEU A 14 -10.57 -5.64 -28.83
N MET A 15 -11.62 -4.98 -29.32
CA MET A 15 -12.93 -4.94 -28.65
C MET A 15 -13.63 -6.31 -28.67
N LEU A 16 -13.58 -7.05 -29.79
CA LEU A 16 -14.13 -8.40 -29.88
C LEU A 16 -13.43 -9.38 -28.92
N LEU A 17 -12.11 -9.26 -28.75
CA LEU A 17 -11.35 -10.09 -27.80
C LEU A 17 -11.78 -9.85 -26.34
N THR A 18 -12.13 -8.61 -25.97
CA THR A 18 -12.58 -8.30 -24.60
C THR A 18 -13.93 -8.91 -24.24
N ILE A 19 -14.83 -9.09 -25.21
CA ILE A 19 -16.16 -9.66 -24.98
C ILE A 19 -16.06 -11.18 -24.77
N ALA A 20 -15.18 -11.87 -25.51
CA ALA A 20 -15.02 -13.32 -25.41
C ALA A 20 -14.38 -13.81 -24.10
N PHE A 21 -13.66 -12.94 -23.38
CA PHE A 21 -12.99 -13.28 -22.11
C PHE A 21 -13.70 -12.72 -20.86
N SER A 22 -14.86 -12.09 -21.02
CA SER A 22 -15.68 -11.63 -19.89
C SER A 22 -16.47 -12.82 -19.31
N GLY A 23 -15.77 -13.72 -18.64
CA GLY A 23 -16.38 -14.82 -17.90
C GLY A 23 -17.27 -14.29 -16.78
N GLU A 24 -18.57 -14.53 -16.91
CA GLU A 24 -19.57 -14.31 -15.87
C GLU A 24 -19.22 -15.15 -14.63
N VAL A 25 -18.75 -14.50 -13.56
CA VAL A 25 -18.71 -15.11 -12.23
C VAL A 25 -20.09 -14.99 -11.59
N LEU A 26 -20.91 -16.02 -11.79
CA LEU A 26 -22.19 -16.18 -11.13
C LEU A 26 -21.96 -16.22 -9.61
N ALA A 27 -22.37 -15.15 -8.91
CA ALA A 27 -22.25 -15.04 -7.46
C ALA A 27 -23.06 -16.16 -6.77
N LYS A 28 -22.37 -17.06 -6.06
CA LYS A 28 -23.02 -17.98 -5.14
C LYS A 28 -23.56 -17.20 -3.95
N THR A 29 -24.88 -17.29 -3.80
CA THR A 29 -25.67 -16.87 -2.64
C THR A 29 -25.01 -17.29 -1.32
N HIS A 30 -24.86 -16.33 -0.40
CA HIS A 30 -24.43 -16.61 0.97
C HIS A 30 -25.58 -17.29 1.73
N ALA A 31 -25.45 -18.59 2.00
CA ALA A 31 -26.29 -19.26 2.98
C ALA A 31 -25.92 -18.73 4.37
N THR A 32 -26.93 -18.24 5.09
CA THR A 32 -26.86 -17.84 6.50
C THR A 32 -26.37 -19.02 7.34
N GLN A 33 -25.10 -18.98 7.77
CA GLN A 33 -24.57 -19.91 8.75
C GLN A 33 -24.76 -19.35 10.16
N THR A 34 -25.63 -20.02 10.89
CA THR A 34 -25.89 -19.94 12.32
C THR A 34 -24.60 -19.80 13.15
N SER A 35 -24.66 -18.91 14.14
CA SER A 35 -23.64 -18.68 15.16
C SER A 35 -23.16 -19.98 15.80
N GLN A 36 -21.91 -20.37 15.56
CA GLN A 36 -21.19 -21.32 16.39
C GLN A 36 -20.32 -20.56 17.39
N LYS A 37 -20.71 -20.66 18.66
CA LYS A 37 -19.97 -20.19 19.82
C LYS A 37 -18.67 -21.01 19.92
N SER A 38 -17.52 -20.39 19.68
CA SER A 38 -16.24 -21.09 19.78
C SER A 38 -15.88 -21.35 21.25
N HIS A 39 -15.61 -22.61 21.57
CA HIS A 39 -15.00 -23.07 22.80
C HIS A 39 -13.59 -22.46 22.91
N ILE A 40 -13.26 -21.90 24.07
CA ILE A 40 -11.96 -21.27 24.34
C ILE A 40 -10.96 -22.40 24.60
N THR A 41 -10.15 -22.72 23.60
CA THR A 41 -8.98 -23.58 23.79
C THR A 41 -7.77 -22.68 23.97
N GLU A 42 -7.18 -22.67 25.16
CA GLU A 42 -5.92 -21.94 25.43
C GLU A 42 -4.81 -22.54 24.56
N THR A 43 -4.50 -21.84 23.47
CA THR A 43 -3.34 -22.16 22.64
C THR A 43 -2.14 -21.46 23.25
N SER A 44 -1.23 -22.25 23.84
CA SER A 44 0.12 -21.83 24.19
C SER A 44 0.78 -21.25 22.94
N TYR A 45 0.93 -19.93 22.90
CA TYR A 45 1.53 -19.24 21.77
C TYR A 45 3.03 -19.55 21.77
N LYS A 46 3.45 -20.51 20.94
CA LYS A 46 4.86 -20.57 20.53
C LYS A 46 5.16 -19.27 19.79
N GLN A 47 5.93 -18.40 20.43
CA GLN A 47 6.44 -17.18 19.84
C GLN A 47 7.37 -17.55 18.67
N VAL A 48 6.80 -17.61 17.46
CA VAL A 48 7.57 -17.63 16.21
C VAL A 48 8.05 -16.19 15.98
N SER A 49 9.14 -15.83 16.66
CA SER A 49 9.78 -14.52 16.53
C SER A 49 10.96 -14.59 15.56
N SER A 50 10.63 -14.54 14.28
CA SER A 50 11.51 -13.96 13.26
C SER A 50 10.68 -13.30 12.17
N LYS A 51 9.63 -12.55 12.57
CA LYS A 51 9.11 -11.53 11.68
C LYS A 51 10.16 -10.45 11.62
N GLN A 52 10.87 -10.37 10.50
CA GLN A 52 11.76 -9.27 10.20
C GLN A 52 10.96 -7.98 10.40
N GLU A 53 11.31 -7.24 11.44
CA GLU A 53 10.65 -6.01 11.80
C GLU A 53 10.97 -5.01 10.68
N TYR A 54 9.96 -4.70 9.87
CA TYR A 54 10.06 -3.68 8.82
C TYR A 54 10.11 -2.30 9.48
N SER A 55 11.20 -1.98 10.15
CA SER A 55 11.52 -0.62 10.55
C SER A 55 12.99 -0.55 10.96
N ARG A 56 13.85 -0.16 10.04
CA ARG A 56 15.25 0.17 10.37
C ARG A 56 15.64 1.61 10.05
N ASN A 57 14.67 2.51 9.96
CA ASN A 57 14.92 3.94 9.69
C ASN A 57 14.13 4.83 10.65
N SER A 58 14.41 4.67 11.94
CA SER A 58 13.78 5.43 13.04
C SER A 58 14.48 6.74 13.39
N ALA A 59 15.56 7.12 12.68
CA ALA A 59 16.36 8.28 13.05
C ALA A 59 15.61 9.62 12.98
N LYS A 60 14.46 9.69 12.28
CA LYS A 60 13.65 10.91 12.12
C LYS A 60 12.13 10.69 12.22
N SER A 61 11.66 9.53 12.69
CA SER A 61 10.23 9.33 12.88
C SER A 61 9.81 10.00 14.19
N SER A 62 8.97 11.03 14.09
CA SER A 62 8.34 11.62 15.28
C SER A 62 7.54 10.55 16.00
N SER A 63 7.66 10.49 17.33
CA SER A 63 6.97 9.49 18.14
C SER A 63 5.46 9.54 17.91
N LEU A 64 4.88 8.41 17.52
CA LEU A 64 3.44 8.26 17.35
C LEU A 64 2.73 8.52 18.69
N PRO A 65 1.55 9.14 18.69
CA PRO A 65 0.77 9.31 19.92
C PRO A 65 0.47 7.97 20.57
N ASP A 66 0.69 7.87 21.88
CA ASP A 66 0.39 6.65 22.62
C ASP A 66 -1.14 6.46 22.78
N LEU A 67 -1.65 5.39 22.18
CA LEU A 67 -3.07 5.04 22.20
C LEU A 67 -3.50 4.34 23.50
N ARG A 68 -2.56 3.90 24.35
CA ARG A 68 -2.87 3.20 25.59
C ARG A 68 -3.56 4.09 26.62
N LYS A 69 -3.43 5.42 26.47
CA LYS A 69 -4.17 6.43 27.22
C LYS A 69 -5.68 6.37 27.04
N TYR A 70 -6.17 5.69 25.99
CA TYR A 70 -7.60 5.51 25.74
C TYR A 70 -8.06 4.09 26.10
N PRO A 71 -9.26 3.93 26.71
CA PRO A 71 -9.82 2.62 27.02
C PRO A 71 -10.05 1.81 25.74
N SER A 72 -10.02 0.48 25.86
CA SER A 72 -10.16 -0.45 24.74
C SER A 72 -11.51 -0.27 24.00
N GLY A 73 -11.57 -0.76 22.76
CA GLY A 73 -12.75 -0.66 21.91
C GLY A 73 -12.89 0.68 21.18
N THR A 74 -14.12 1.18 21.10
CA THR A 74 -14.50 2.37 20.29
C THR A 74 -13.66 3.62 20.60
N PRO A 75 -13.38 3.99 21.86
CA PRO A 75 -12.59 5.18 22.17
C PRO A 75 -11.18 5.12 21.60
N ARG A 76 -10.49 3.97 21.75
CA ARG A 76 -9.14 3.76 21.20
C ARG A 76 -9.16 3.75 19.67
N LYS A 77 -10.17 3.14 19.03
CA LYS A 77 -10.31 3.17 17.56
C LYS A 77 -10.52 4.60 17.05
N LYS A 78 -11.33 5.42 17.72
CA LYS A 78 -11.52 6.83 17.37
C LYS A 78 -10.23 7.64 17.53
N ALA A 79 -9.46 7.38 18.59
CA ALA A 79 -8.17 8.01 18.80
C ALA A 79 -7.15 7.65 17.72
N PHE A 80 -7.08 6.39 17.33
CA PHE A 80 -6.27 5.91 16.20
C PHE A 80 -6.58 6.68 14.92
N LEU A 81 -7.87 6.70 14.52
CA LEU A 81 -8.31 7.34 13.27
C LEU A 81 -8.05 8.84 13.27
N ARG A 82 -8.14 9.50 14.43
CA ARG A 82 -7.84 10.93 14.59
C ARG A 82 -6.35 11.25 14.46
N THR A 83 -5.47 10.38 14.96
CA THR A 83 -4.07 10.75 15.19
C THR A 83 -3.11 10.00 14.27
N VAL A 84 -3.22 8.68 14.23
CA VAL A 84 -2.29 7.81 13.51
C VAL A 84 -2.58 7.84 12.02
N MET A 85 -3.86 7.89 11.61
CA MET A 85 -4.20 7.92 10.19
C MET A 85 -3.63 9.14 9.44
N PRO A 86 -3.82 10.39 9.90
CA PRO A 86 -3.23 11.55 9.23
C PRO A 86 -1.70 11.49 9.19
N TYR A 87 -1.06 10.98 10.24
CA TYR A 87 0.38 10.78 10.26
C TYR A 87 0.82 9.80 9.18
N ILE A 88 0.17 8.63 9.08
CA ILE A 88 0.45 7.64 8.03
C ILE A 88 0.23 8.26 6.64
N THR A 89 -0.87 8.97 6.43
CA THR A 89 -1.16 9.64 5.15
C THR A 89 -0.06 10.63 4.78
N SER A 90 0.39 11.46 5.74
CA SER A 90 1.48 12.42 5.52
C SER A 90 2.81 11.74 5.19
N GLN A 91 3.19 10.70 5.94
CA GLN A 91 4.42 9.94 5.69
C GLN A 91 4.38 9.25 4.33
N ASN A 92 3.26 8.62 3.98
CA ASN A 92 3.08 7.97 2.68
C ASN A 92 3.12 8.97 1.53
N ALA A 93 2.59 10.19 1.71
CA ALA A 93 2.67 11.25 0.71
C ALA A 93 4.12 11.69 0.46
N ALA A 94 4.93 11.84 1.52
CA ALA A 94 6.36 12.14 1.41
C ALA A 94 7.11 11.01 0.69
N ILE A 95 6.92 9.76 1.10
CA ILE A 95 7.51 8.58 0.44
C ILE A 95 7.12 8.52 -1.05
N THR A 96 5.87 8.84 -1.39
CA THR A 96 5.39 8.86 -2.77
C THR A 96 6.06 9.96 -3.59
N ALA A 97 6.21 11.16 -3.01
CA ALA A 97 6.92 12.27 -3.65
C ALA A 97 8.39 11.89 -3.93
N ASP A 98 9.06 11.30 -2.95
CA ASP A 98 10.45 10.87 -3.06
C ASP A 98 10.63 9.78 -4.11
N ARG A 99 9.72 8.79 -4.14
CA ARG A 99 9.68 7.76 -5.18
C ARG A 99 9.49 8.38 -6.56
N ASN A 100 8.53 9.30 -6.72
CA ASN A 100 8.27 9.96 -7.99
C ASN A 100 9.48 10.77 -8.47
N TRP A 101 10.16 11.44 -7.54
CA TRP A 101 11.41 12.13 -7.82
C TRP A 101 12.49 11.16 -8.30
N LEU A 102 12.73 10.04 -7.60
CA LEU A 102 13.70 9.00 -8.01
C LEU A 102 13.39 8.45 -9.40
N ILE A 103 12.12 8.15 -9.69
CA ILE A 103 11.68 7.68 -11.01
C ILE A 103 11.94 8.75 -12.08
N SER A 104 11.64 10.02 -11.80
CA SER A 104 11.91 11.12 -12.75
C SER A 104 13.40 11.28 -13.04
N LYS A 105 14.26 11.00 -12.05
CA LYS A 105 15.72 11.07 -12.16
C LYS A 105 16.32 9.86 -12.84
N GLN A 106 15.66 8.70 -12.78
CA GLN A 106 16.10 7.50 -13.51
C GLN A 106 16.20 7.75 -15.03
N TYR A 107 15.32 8.58 -15.59
CA TYR A 107 15.35 8.94 -17.01
C TYR A 107 16.35 10.08 -17.34
N GLN A 108 16.91 10.72 -16.31
CA GLN A 108 17.92 11.76 -16.45
C GLN A 108 19.30 11.12 -16.22
N ASN A 109 20.03 10.82 -17.30
CA ASN A 109 21.35 10.18 -17.25
C ASN A 109 22.47 11.01 -16.59
N ARG A 110 22.15 12.11 -15.91
CA ARG A 110 23.10 12.98 -15.21
C ARG A 110 22.49 13.48 -13.91
N TRP A 111 23.18 13.25 -12.80
CA TRP A 111 22.79 13.71 -11.47
C TRP A 111 23.77 14.79 -11.01
N SER A 112 23.26 15.85 -10.39
CA SER A 112 24.11 16.87 -9.76
C SER A 112 24.66 16.38 -8.41
N PRO A 113 25.77 16.94 -7.91
CA PRO A 113 26.35 16.52 -6.62
C PRO A 113 25.41 16.66 -5.41
N SER A 114 24.43 17.57 -5.45
CA SER A 114 23.41 17.72 -4.41
C SER A 114 22.36 16.61 -4.47
N GLU A 115 21.96 16.20 -5.67
CA GLU A 115 21.01 15.10 -5.88
C GLU A 115 21.63 13.75 -5.53
N THR A 116 22.91 13.55 -5.83
CA THR A 116 23.66 12.36 -5.37
C THR A 116 23.67 12.28 -3.84
N ARG A 117 23.94 13.39 -3.15
CA ARG A 117 23.87 13.44 -1.68
C ARG A 117 22.46 13.18 -1.14
N ALA A 118 21.43 13.65 -1.83
CA ALA A 118 20.05 13.34 -1.47
C ALA A 118 19.76 11.84 -1.62
N TYR A 119 20.17 11.23 -2.74
CA TYR A 119 20.09 9.79 -2.96
C TYR A 119 20.87 8.98 -1.92
N GLU A 120 22.08 9.39 -1.57
CA GLU A 120 22.88 8.74 -0.52
C GLU A 120 22.17 8.79 0.84
N ARG A 121 21.57 9.93 1.20
CA ARG A 121 20.73 10.01 2.42
C ARG A 121 19.54 9.05 2.38
N TYR A 122 18.93 8.83 1.21
CA TYR A 122 17.87 7.83 1.06
C TYR A 122 18.39 6.40 1.18
N ARG A 123 19.57 6.13 0.60
CA ARG A 123 20.23 4.83 0.68
C ARG A 123 20.63 4.46 2.10
N GLU A 124 21.11 5.43 2.88
CA GLU A 124 21.47 5.25 4.30
C GLU A 124 20.24 5.14 5.21
N ALA A 125 19.09 5.63 4.74
CA ALA A 125 17.81 5.54 5.42
C ALA A 125 16.96 4.35 4.91
N LEU A 126 17.57 3.26 4.43
CA LEU A 126 16.93 1.98 4.10
C LEU A 126 17.57 0.85 4.91
#